data_AF-V9Z665-F1
#
_entry.id   AF-V9Z665-F1
#
_cell.length_a   1.000
_cell.length_b   1.000
_cell.length_c   1.000
_cell.angle_alpha   90.00
_cell.angle_beta   90.00
_cell.angle_gamma   90.00
#
_symmetry.space_group_name_H-M   'P 1'
#
loop_
_entity.id
_entity.type
_entity.pdbx_description
1 polymer ?
#
loop_
_entity_poly.entity_id
_entity_poly.type
_entity_poly.pdbx_seq_one_letter_code
_entity_poly.pdbx_strand_id
1 'polypeptide(L)'
;MPFQSPEPGEPAAPGSRIVVESGDILMRRSLTDHAPAAQVHVIDAAKALEDFRLGHGTARLDRGEVLLDLAIATFQARTGEHDEAAWQAAAVYMVELWATRYSAARPTAFDPAPPPPSRFTPAHPLRLETVSREAHDHILGAGRSLERKTRGVDLMDVVRAQHGIHEAARLLHDQLDGLSMPLWVLIARFCAEVQAENLRILKAPAPGTTA
;
A
#
# COMPACT_ATOMS: atom_id res chain seq x y z
N MET A 1 1.33 42.28 8.37
CA MET A 1 1.76 40.88 8.18
C MET A 1 1.96 40.67 6.69
N PRO A 2 3.18 40.52 6.17
CA PRO A 2 3.38 40.20 4.76
C PRO A 2 3.01 38.74 4.51
N PHE A 3 2.22 38.48 3.47
CA PHE A 3 1.93 37.14 2.97
C PHE A 3 3.24 36.50 2.48
N GLN A 4 3.70 35.44 3.14
CA GLN A 4 4.71 34.55 2.56
C GLN A 4 4.05 33.76 1.44
N SER A 5 4.52 33.95 0.21
CA SER A 5 4.21 33.07 -0.91
C SER A 5 4.62 31.64 -0.55
N PRO A 6 3.82 30.61 -0.89
CA PRO A 6 4.28 29.23 -0.73
C PRO A 6 5.51 29.04 -1.62
N GLU A 7 6.62 28.61 -1.03
CA GLU A 7 7.82 28.27 -1.78
C GLU A 7 7.50 27.21 -2.85
N PRO A 8 8.17 27.25 -4.02
CA PRO A 8 8.04 26.18 -5.00
C PRO A 8 8.45 24.87 -4.33
N GLY A 9 7.57 23.86 -4.41
CA GLY A 9 7.91 22.51 -3.96
C GLY A 9 9.20 22.02 -4.62
N GLU A 10 9.94 21.17 -3.91
CA GLU A 10 11.16 20.55 -4.40
C GLU A 10 10.94 19.93 -5.80
N PRO A 11 11.85 20.11 -6.76
CA PRO A 11 11.67 19.52 -8.09
C PRO A 11 11.64 18.00 -7.99
N ALA A 12 10.71 17.37 -8.70
CA ALA A 12 10.63 15.91 -8.78
C ALA A 12 11.95 15.33 -9.30
N ALA A 13 12.28 14.10 -8.88
CA ALA A 13 13.46 13.39 -9.36
C ALA A 13 13.45 13.31 -10.90
N PRO A 14 14.62 13.42 -11.58
CA PRO A 14 14.68 13.34 -13.03
C PRO A 14 13.99 12.07 -13.56
N GLY A 15 12.99 12.24 -14.42
CA GLY A 15 12.20 11.12 -14.98
C GLY A 15 10.91 10.80 -14.20
N SER A 16 10.78 11.25 -12.96
CA SER A 16 9.54 11.13 -12.19
C SER A 16 8.45 12.05 -12.74
N ARG A 17 7.26 11.50 -12.90
CA ARG A 17 6.01 12.19 -13.28
C ARG A 17 5.16 12.51 -12.06
N ILE A 18 5.65 12.21 -10.86
CA ILE A 18 4.99 12.59 -9.61
C ILE A 18 5.23 14.08 -9.39
N VAL A 19 4.14 14.82 -9.27
CA VAL A 19 4.20 16.25 -8.96
C VAL A 19 4.38 16.39 -7.46
N VAL A 20 5.37 17.18 -7.02
CA VAL A 20 5.54 17.53 -5.62
C VAL A 20 4.47 18.55 -5.25
N GLU A 21 3.39 18.06 -4.65
CA GLU A 21 2.29 18.90 -4.17
C GLU A 21 2.56 19.32 -2.73
N SER A 22 2.62 20.63 -2.48
CA SER A 22 2.71 21.19 -1.13
C SER A 22 1.36 21.06 -0.41
N GLY A 23 1.38 20.77 0.89
CA GLY A 23 0.17 20.68 1.72
C GLY A 23 -0.18 19.28 2.20
N ASP A 24 -1.42 19.11 2.70
CA ASP A 24 -1.88 17.90 3.35
C ASP A 24 -1.79 16.66 2.45
N ILE A 25 -1.04 15.64 2.86
CA ILE A 25 -0.82 14.39 2.10
C ILE A 25 -2.13 13.76 1.62
N LEU A 26 -3.19 13.85 2.42
CA LEU A 26 -4.51 13.28 2.11
C LEU A 26 -5.31 14.09 1.08
N MET A 27 -4.97 15.37 0.87
CA MET A 27 -5.60 16.24 -0.13
C MET A 27 -4.90 16.17 -1.49
N ARG A 28 -3.69 15.62 -1.52
CA ARG A 28 -2.91 15.42 -2.73
C ARG A 28 -3.56 14.40 -3.66
N ARG A 29 -3.15 14.40 -4.93
CA ARG A 29 -3.48 13.33 -5.86
C ARG A 29 -3.00 11.98 -5.31
N SER A 30 -3.87 10.98 -5.30
CA SER A 30 -3.55 9.65 -4.77
C SER A 30 -2.79 8.79 -5.78
N LEU A 31 -2.13 7.73 -5.32
CA LEU A 31 -1.47 6.76 -6.21
C LEU A 31 -2.46 6.16 -7.23
N THR A 32 -3.71 5.94 -6.82
CA THR A 32 -4.77 5.40 -7.68
C THR A 32 -5.16 6.38 -8.77
N ASP A 33 -5.09 7.70 -8.52
CA ASP A 33 -5.35 8.71 -9.54
C ASP A 33 -4.23 8.77 -10.60
N HIS A 34 -3.00 8.40 -10.24
CA HIS A 34 -1.88 8.31 -11.19
C HIS A 34 -1.94 7.05 -12.06
N ALA A 35 -2.34 5.92 -11.46
CA ALA A 35 -2.38 4.61 -12.11
C ALA A 35 -3.64 3.79 -11.73
N PRO A 36 -4.84 4.14 -12.22
CA PRO A 36 -6.07 3.42 -11.87
C PRO A 36 -6.05 1.94 -12.28
N ALA A 37 -5.47 1.63 -13.44
CA ALA A 37 -5.36 0.26 -13.93
C ALA A 37 -4.43 -0.60 -13.06
N ALA A 38 -3.35 -0.02 -12.50
CA ALA A 38 -2.44 -0.74 -11.62
C ALA A 38 -3.15 -1.19 -10.33
N GLN A 39 -4.06 -0.36 -9.79
CA GLN A 39 -4.88 -0.74 -8.65
C GLN A 39 -5.75 -1.97 -8.94
N VAL A 40 -6.36 -2.03 -10.14
CA VAL A 40 -7.16 -3.20 -10.54
C VAL A 40 -6.29 -4.46 -10.54
N HIS A 41 -5.07 -4.37 -11.08
CA HIS A 41 -4.12 -5.49 -11.07
C HIS A 41 -3.71 -5.91 -9.66
N VAL A 42 -3.47 -4.96 -8.75
CA VAL A 42 -3.21 -5.26 -7.32
C VAL A 42 -4.38 -6.02 -6.69
N ILE A 43 -5.61 -5.56 -6.92
CA ILE A 43 -6.82 -6.19 -6.37
C ILE A 43 -6.99 -7.61 -6.90
N ASP A 44 -6.81 -7.80 -8.20
CA ASP A 44 -6.98 -9.12 -8.82
C ASP A 44 -5.83 -10.07 -8.46
N ALA A 45 -4.61 -9.57 -8.29
CA ALA A 45 -3.49 -10.34 -7.74
C ALA A 45 -3.79 -10.80 -6.31
N ALA A 46 -4.35 -9.92 -5.48
CA ALA A 46 -4.72 -10.24 -4.10
C ALA A 46 -5.81 -11.33 -4.03
N LYS A 47 -6.82 -11.28 -4.91
CA LYS A 47 -7.82 -12.34 -5.05
C LYS A 47 -7.19 -13.66 -5.47
N ALA A 48 -6.28 -13.63 -6.46
CA ALA A 48 -5.62 -14.84 -6.96
C ALA A 48 -4.71 -15.47 -5.90
N LEU A 49 -4.00 -14.65 -5.11
CA LEU A 49 -3.22 -15.11 -3.96
C LEU A 49 -4.13 -15.76 -2.91
N GLU A 50 -5.29 -15.19 -2.63
CA GLU A 50 -6.25 -15.78 -1.70
C GLU A 50 -6.86 -17.08 -2.24
N ASP A 51 -7.22 -17.13 -3.53
CA ASP A 51 -7.71 -18.35 -4.18
C ASP A 51 -6.70 -19.51 -4.02
N PHE A 52 -5.41 -19.20 -4.16
CA PHE A 52 -4.34 -20.16 -3.90
C PHE A 52 -4.34 -20.62 -2.44
N ARG A 53 -4.45 -19.69 -1.47
CA ARG A 53 -4.52 -20.01 -0.04
C ARG A 53 -5.73 -20.87 0.33
N LEU A 54 -6.82 -20.77 -0.43
CA LEU A 54 -8.00 -21.61 -0.33
C LEU A 54 -7.86 -23.00 -0.98
N GLY A 55 -6.71 -23.31 -1.59
CA GLY A 55 -6.45 -24.60 -2.21
C GLY A 55 -6.96 -24.73 -3.65
N HIS A 56 -7.26 -23.62 -4.34
CA HIS A 56 -7.70 -23.64 -5.75
C HIS A 56 -6.57 -23.89 -6.77
N GLY A 57 -5.42 -24.38 -6.30
CA GLY A 57 -4.30 -24.83 -7.13
C GLY A 57 -3.26 -23.75 -7.46
N THR A 58 -2.08 -24.19 -7.92
CA THR A 58 -0.92 -23.33 -8.22
C THR A 58 -1.14 -22.39 -9.40
N ALA A 59 -2.02 -22.73 -10.34
CA ALA A 59 -2.38 -21.84 -11.45
C ALA A 59 -2.94 -20.48 -10.99
N ARG A 60 -3.50 -20.40 -9.78
CA ARG A 60 -3.96 -19.15 -9.16
C ARG A 60 -2.79 -18.30 -8.69
N LEU A 61 -1.76 -18.94 -8.12
CA LEU A 61 -0.52 -18.28 -7.74
C LEU A 61 0.18 -17.69 -8.98
N ASP A 62 0.33 -18.49 -10.04
CA ASP A 62 0.96 -18.04 -11.30
C ASP A 62 0.22 -16.83 -11.89
N ARG A 63 -1.13 -16.88 -11.89
CA ARG A 63 -1.96 -15.75 -12.31
C ARG A 63 -1.74 -14.51 -11.42
N GLY A 64 -1.62 -14.71 -10.11
CA GLY A 64 -1.34 -13.64 -9.16
C GLY A 64 -0.01 -12.95 -9.44
N GLU A 65 1.03 -13.72 -9.77
CA GLU A 65 2.35 -13.18 -10.13
C GLU A 65 2.32 -12.41 -11.46
N VAL A 66 1.63 -12.92 -12.47
CA VAL A 66 1.43 -12.17 -13.74
C VAL A 66 0.70 -10.84 -13.48
N LEU A 67 -0.31 -10.84 -12.62
CA LEU A 67 -1.03 -9.61 -12.26
C LEU A 67 -0.17 -8.65 -11.44
N LEU A 68 0.68 -9.15 -10.55
CA LEU A 68 1.67 -8.35 -9.84
C LEU A 68 2.63 -7.67 -10.83
N ASP A 69 3.13 -8.40 -11.82
CA ASP A 69 4.04 -7.87 -12.85
C ASP A 69 3.35 -6.77 -13.68
N LEU A 70 2.08 -6.98 -14.06
CA LEU A 70 1.28 -5.96 -14.74
C LEU A 70 1.05 -4.73 -13.87
N ALA A 71 0.84 -4.90 -12.56
CA ALA A 71 0.71 -3.79 -11.62
C ALA A 71 2.01 -2.97 -11.58
N ILE A 72 3.17 -3.63 -11.40
CA ILE A 72 4.49 -2.99 -11.37
C ILE A 72 4.76 -2.26 -12.68
N ALA A 73 4.62 -2.93 -13.82
CA ALA A 73 4.85 -2.32 -15.13
C ALA A 73 3.95 -1.10 -15.37
N THR A 74 2.69 -1.18 -14.94
CA THR A 74 1.76 -0.05 -15.03
C THR A 74 2.17 1.09 -14.10
N PHE A 75 2.54 0.81 -12.86
CA PHE A 75 3.02 1.83 -11.93
C PHE A 75 4.26 2.53 -12.46
N GLN A 76 5.27 1.78 -12.90
CA GLN A 76 6.48 2.32 -13.51
C GLN A 76 6.16 3.20 -14.72
N ALA A 77 5.34 2.70 -15.64
CA ALA A 77 4.96 3.43 -16.84
C ALA A 77 4.18 4.73 -16.54
N ARG A 78 3.41 4.77 -15.45
CA ARG A 78 2.57 5.94 -15.09
C ARG A 78 3.29 6.95 -14.22
N THR A 79 4.15 6.49 -13.32
CA THR A 79 4.93 7.34 -12.41
C THR A 79 6.26 7.79 -13.00
N GLY A 80 6.80 7.09 -14.01
CA GLY A 80 8.11 7.38 -14.58
C GLY A 80 9.31 6.92 -13.74
N GLU A 81 9.04 6.22 -12.64
CA GLU A 81 10.08 5.69 -11.74
C GLU A 81 10.22 4.19 -11.95
N HIS A 82 11.43 3.70 -12.19
CA HIS A 82 11.68 2.39 -12.79
C HIS A 82 12.46 1.41 -11.91
N ASP A 83 12.75 1.75 -10.65
CA ASP A 83 13.48 0.84 -9.76
C ASP A 83 12.69 -0.44 -9.49
N GLU A 84 13.20 -1.57 -9.97
CA GLU A 84 12.49 -2.84 -9.93
C GLU A 84 12.38 -3.39 -8.51
N ALA A 85 13.43 -3.26 -7.69
CA ALA A 85 13.46 -3.81 -6.34
C ALA A 85 12.48 -3.08 -5.42
N ALA A 86 12.44 -1.75 -5.49
CA ALA A 86 11.54 -0.91 -4.72
C ALA A 86 10.08 -1.09 -5.15
N TRP A 87 9.81 -1.18 -6.46
CA TRP A 87 8.46 -1.48 -6.94
C TRP A 87 7.99 -2.88 -6.59
N GLN A 88 8.88 -3.87 -6.64
CA GLN A 88 8.59 -5.23 -6.21
C GLN A 88 8.19 -5.24 -4.72
N ALA A 89 8.99 -4.60 -3.87
CA ALA A 89 8.71 -4.50 -2.43
C ALA A 89 7.36 -3.83 -2.16
N ALA A 90 7.12 -2.69 -2.81
CA ALA A 90 5.89 -1.93 -2.65
C ALA A 90 4.65 -2.70 -3.15
N ALA A 91 4.70 -3.26 -4.36
CA ALA A 91 3.56 -3.91 -4.98
C ALA A 91 3.20 -5.23 -4.30
N VAL A 92 4.19 -6.03 -3.89
CA VAL A 92 3.95 -7.24 -3.08
C VAL A 92 3.23 -6.86 -1.78
N TYR A 93 3.71 -5.83 -1.08
CA TYR A 93 3.09 -5.37 0.15
C TYR A 93 1.64 -4.87 -0.06
N MET A 94 1.38 -4.11 -1.13
CA MET A 94 0.02 -3.68 -1.50
C MET A 94 -0.92 -4.87 -1.71
N VAL A 95 -0.46 -5.90 -2.45
CA VAL A 95 -1.24 -7.11 -2.75
C VAL A 95 -1.54 -7.89 -1.47
N GLU A 96 -0.53 -8.12 -0.63
CA GLU A 96 -0.69 -8.89 0.59
C GLU A 96 -1.59 -8.17 1.61
N LEU A 97 -1.42 -6.85 1.76
CA LEU A 97 -2.27 -6.06 2.61
C LEU A 97 -3.72 -6.08 2.13
N TRP A 98 -3.95 -6.01 0.81
CA TRP A 98 -5.30 -6.14 0.26
C TRP A 98 -5.87 -7.55 0.46
N ALA A 99 -5.05 -8.60 0.34
CA ALA A 99 -5.49 -9.99 0.53
C ALA A 99 -6.04 -10.25 1.94
N THR A 100 -5.56 -9.52 2.97
CA THR A 100 -6.09 -9.65 4.34
C THR A 100 -7.60 -9.40 4.44
N ARG A 101 -8.18 -8.67 3.48
CA ARG A 101 -9.63 -8.47 3.35
C ARG A 101 -10.39 -9.79 3.24
N TYR A 102 -9.84 -10.75 2.50
CA TYR A 102 -10.51 -12.01 2.20
C TYR A 102 -10.27 -13.07 3.27
N SER A 103 -9.19 -12.94 4.03
CA SER A 103 -8.85 -13.84 5.14
C SER A 103 -9.33 -13.32 6.50
N ALA A 104 -10.05 -12.19 6.53
CA ALA A 104 -10.52 -11.47 7.72
C ALA A 104 -11.15 -12.35 8.83
N ALA A 105 -11.91 -13.39 8.44
CA ALA A 105 -12.61 -14.28 9.36
C ALA A 105 -11.95 -15.66 9.53
N ARG A 106 -10.85 -15.94 8.80
CA ARG A 106 -10.18 -17.26 8.79
C ARG A 106 -8.86 -17.19 9.56
N PRO A 107 -8.55 -18.18 10.42
CA PRO A 107 -7.19 -18.34 10.95
C PRO A 107 -6.19 -18.59 9.81
N THR A 108 -5.33 -17.62 9.51
CA THR A 108 -4.34 -17.69 8.42
C THR A 108 -3.09 -18.50 8.76
N ALA A 109 -2.99 -19.01 10.00
CA ALA A 109 -1.83 -19.80 10.48
C ALA A 109 -1.60 -21.09 9.68
N PHE A 110 -2.61 -21.57 8.95
CA PHE A 110 -2.55 -22.78 8.12
C PHE A 110 -2.64 -22.48 6.62
N ASP A 111 -2.63 -21.21 6.23
CA ASP A 111 -2.65 -20.86 4.82
C ASP A 111 -1.36 -21.39 4.15
N PRO A 112 -1.46 -22.08 3.00
CA PRO A 112 -0.29 -22.57 2.32
C PRO A 112 0.57 -21.37 1.88
N ALA A 113 1.85 -21.41 2.25
CA ALA A 113 2.81 -20.41 1.81
C ALA A 113 3.26 -20.72 0.38
N PRO A 114 3.27 -19.72 -0.53
CA PRO A 114 3.87 -19.87 -1.85
C PRO A 114 5.33 -20.33 -1.74
N PRO A 115 5.71 -21.48 -2.34
CA PRO A 115 7.08 -21.98 -2.26
C PRO A 115 8.02 -21.10 -3.10
N PRO A 116 9.32 -21.01 -2.74
CA PRO A 116 10.32 -20.42 -3.62
C PRO A 116 10.30 -21.09 -5.01
N PRO A 117 10.48 -20.35 -6.10
CA PRO A 117 10.94 -18.95 -6.18
C PRO A 117 9.81 -17.89 -6.22
N SER A 118 8.62 -18.16 -5.62
CA SER A 118 7.49 -17.23 -5.70
C SER A 118 7.78 -15.83 -5.13
N ARG A 119 7.21 -14.81 -5.78
CA ARG A 119 7.29 -13.40 -5.36
C ARG A 119 6.50 -13.14 -4.06
N PHE A 120 5.55 -14.01 -3.74
CA PHE A 120 4.72 -13.95 -2.54
C PHE A 120 5.23 -14.84 -1.39
N THR A 121 6.45 -15.39 -1.50
CA THR A 121 7.03 -16.22 -0.44
C THR A 121 7.22 -15.40 0.84
N PRO A 122 6.80 -15.87 2.03
CA PRO A 122 6.84 -15.06 3.25
C PRO A 122 8.23 -14.61 3.72
N ALA A 123 9.28 -15.34 3.35
CA ALA A 123 10.68 -15.05 3.68
C ALA A 123 11.41 -14.26 2.57
N HIS A 124 10.68 -13.69 1.61
CA HIS A 124 11.29 -12.97 0.49
C HIS A 124 11.98 -11.68 0.97
N PRO A 125 13.25 -11.42 0.57
CA PRO A 125 14.06 -10.33 1.14
C PRO A 125 13.49 -8.93 0.87
N LEU A 126 12.71 -8.78 -0.20
CA LEU A 126 12.04 -7.52 -0.56
C LEU A 126 10.68 -7.31 0.13
N ARG A 127 10.26 -8.16 1.07
CA ARG A 127 9.02 -7.89 1.82
C ARG A 127 9.20 -6.72 2.77
N LEU A 128 8.14 -5.93 2.91
CA LEU A 128 8.20 -4.70 3.68
C LEU A 128 8.53 -4.94 5.16
N GLU A 129 8.04 -6.04 5.77
CA GLU A 129 8.43 -6.38 7.15
C GLU A 129 9.90 -6.75 7.29
N THR A 130 10.51 -7.27 6.22
CA THR A 130 11.95 -7.61 6.17
C THR A 130 12.81 -6.38 5.90
N VAL A 131 12.34 -5.48 5.03
CA VAL A 131 13.00 -4.21 4.71
C VAL A 131 12.93 -3.23 5.89
N SER A 132 11.75 -3.01 6.45
CA SER A 132 11.54 -2.15 7.61
C SER A 132 10.24 -2.48 8.35
N ARG A 133 10.39 -3.21 9.46
CA ARG A 133 9.27 -3.49 10.38
C ARG A 133 8.67 -2.20 10.95
N GLU A 134 9.49 -1.19 11.22
CA GLU A 134 9.01 0.09 11.74
C GLU A 134 8.11 0.81 10.72
N ALA A 135 8.49 0.81 9.44
CA ALA A 135 7.65 1.38 8.38
C ALA A 135 6.31 0.65 8.29
N HIS A 136 6.31 -0.69 8.37
CA HIS A 136 5.09 -1.49 8.42
C HIS A 136 4.17 -1.04 9.58
N ASP A 137 4.72 -0.91 10.79
CA ASP A 137 3.95 -0.51 11.98
C ASP A 137 3.37 0.91 11.85
N HIS A 138 4.11 1.83 11.25
CA HIS A 138 3.64 3.19 10.94
C HIS A 138 2.48 3.18 9.94
N ILE A 139 2.55 2.38 8.87
CA ILE A 139 1.46 2.23 7.90
C ILE A 139 0.21 1.68 8.57
N LEU A 140 0.34 0.61 9.37
CA LEU A 140 -0.79 0.05 10.09
C LEU A 140 -1.38 1.04 11.10
N GLY A 141 -0.54 1.81 11.78
CA GLY A 141 -0.93 2.88 12.70
C GLY A 141 -1.67 4.02 12.02
N ALA A 142 -1.21 4.44 10.85
CA ALA A 142 -1.89 5.43 10.02
C ALA A 142 -3.26 4.92 9.58
N GLY A 143 -3.36 3.68 9.10
CA GLY A 143 -4.63 3.04 8.73
C GLY A 143 -5.64 2.99 9.88
N ARG A 144 -5.19 2.65 11.11
CA ARG A 144 -6.05 2.72 12.32
C ARG A 144 -6.57 4.13 12.59
N SER A 145 -5.75 5.15 12.38
CA SER A 145 -6.14 6.55 12.60
C SER A 145 -7.12 7.04 11.52
N LEU A 146 -6.89 6.68 10.26
CA LEU A 146 -7.83 6.95 9.15
C LEU A 146 -9.19 6.26 9.35
N GLU A 147 -9.19 5.04 9.87
CA GLU A 147 -10.42 4.31 10.19
C GLU A 147 -11.23 4.99 11.30
N ARG A 148 -10.56 5.43 12.38
CA ARG A 148 -11.21 6.19 13.47
C ARG A 148 -11.75 7.55 13.01
N LYS A 149 -11.01 8.27 12.16
CA LYS A 149 -11.47 9.54 11.55
C LYS A 149 -12.85 9.36 10.91
N THR A 150 -13.05 8.27 10.15
CA THR A 150 -14.35 8.03 9.49
C THR A 150 -15.51 7.77 10.44
N ARG A 151 -15.25 7.51 11.72
CA ARG A 151 -16.27 7.38 12.78
C ARG A 151 -16.59 8.72 13.47
N GLY A 152 -16.05 9.84 12.99
CA GLY A 152 -16.33 11.17 13.51
C GLY A 152 -15.46 11.59 14.70
N VAL A 153 -14.30 10.95 14.89
CA VAL A 153 -13.45 11.14 16.06
C VAL A 153 -12.18 11.89 15.65
N ASP A 154 -12.14 13.17 15.99
CA ASP A 154 -10.93 13.99 16.16
C ASP A 154 -10.09 14.37 14.91
N LEU A 155 -9.88 15.67 14.71
CA LEU A 155 -8.96 16.23 13.72
C LEU A 155 -7.52 15.72 13.94
N MET A 156 -7.16 15.37 15.17
CA MET A 156 -5.84 14.81 15.50
C MET A 156 -5.59 13.45 14.83
N ASP A 157 -6.62 12.66 14.52
CA ASP A 157 -6.43 11.38 13.84
C ASP A 157 -5.98 11.56 12.37
N VAL A 158 -6.35 12.69 11.74
CA VAL A 158 -5.80 13.08 10.43
C VAL A 158 -4.32 13.39 10.54
N VAL A 159 -3.92 14.18 11.53
CA VAL A 159 -2.52 14.57 11.76
C VAL A 159 -1.66 13.34 12.06
N ARG A 160 -2.14 12.44 12.93
CA ARG A 160 -1.46 11.17 13.24
C ARG A 160 -1.30 10.30 11.99
N ALA A 161 -2.33 10.21 11.15
CA ALA A 161 -2.25 9.46 9.91
C ALA A 161 -1.21 10.05 8.95
N GLN A 162 -1.23 11.37 8.74
CA GLN A 162 -0.26 12.06 7.89
C GLN A 162 1.18 11.85 8.39
N HIS A 163 1.41 12.00 9.69
CA HIS A 163 2.72 11.78 10.29
C HIS A 163 3.18 10.33 10.11
N GLY A 164 2.31 9.35 10.38
CA GLY A 164 2.62 7.94 10.16
C GLY A 164 2.93 7.60 8.70
N ILE A 165 2.19 8.17 7.75
CA ILE A 165 2.46 8.00 6.30
C ILE A 165 3.84 8.57 5.95
N HIS A 166 4.17 9.76 6.45
CA HIS A 166 5.44 10.41 6.13
C HIS A 166 6.63 9.67 6.76
N GLU A 167 6.54 9.26 8.03
CA GLU A 167 7.61 8.48 8.67
C GLU A 167 7.81 7.12 8.00
N ALA A 168 6.72 6.42 7.63
CA ALA A 168 6.83 5.19 6.87
C ALA A 168 7.55 5.42 5.54
N ALA A 169 7.17 6.47 4.80
CA ALA A 169 7.81 6.81 3.53
C ALA A 169 9.29 7.14 3.70
N ARG A 170 9.66 7.88 4.76
CA ARG A 170 11.05 8.23 5.06
C ARG A 170 11.88 6.98 5.36
N LEU A 171 11.38 6.11 6.24
CA LEU A 171 12.05 4.86 6.59
C LEU A 171 12.21 3.93 5.37
N LEU A 172 11.22 3.88 4.48
CA LEU A 172 11.31 3.08 3.25
C LEU A 172 12.29 3.70 2.25
N HIS A 173 12.29 5.02 2.10
CA HIS A 173 13.24 5.71 1.23
C HIS A 173 14.68 5.54 1.73
N ASP A 174 14.92 5.57 3.04
CA ASP A 174 16.24 5.33 3.64
C ASP A 174 16.76 3.90 3.37
N GLN A 175 15.87 2.92 3.19
CA GLN A 175 16.23 1.51 2.92
C GLN A 175 16.21 1.15 1.42
N LEU A 176 15.37 1.82 0.63
CA LEU A 176 15.12 1.61 -0.79
C LEU A 176 15.06 2.99 -1.47
N ASP A 177 16.23 3.55 -1.74
CA ASP A 177 16.42 4.88 -2.33
C ASP A 177 16.07 4.96 -3.83
N GLY A 178 15.69 3.83 -4.43
CA GLY A 178 15.33 3.71 -5.84
C GLY A 178 14.03 4.42 -6.25
N LEU A 179 13.17 4.80 -5.30
CA LEU A 179 11.99 5.63 -5.55
C LEU A 179 12.08 6.96 -4.81
N SER A 180 11.52 8.00 -5.42
CA SER A 180 11.45 9.33 -4.85
C SER A 180 10.61 9.36 -3.57
N MET A 181 11.00 10.21 -2.62
CA MET A 181 10.25 10.40 -1.38
C MET A 181 8.77 10.77 -1.61
N PRO A 182 8.40 11.65 -2.57
CA PRO A 182 6.99 11.89 -2.90
C PRO A 182 6.23 10.63 -3.31
N LEU A 183 6.84 9.74 -4.10
CA LEU A 183 6.22 8.49 -4.50
C LEU A 183 6.05 7.53 -3.32
N TRP A 184 7.07 7.40 -2.45
CA TRP A 184 6.96 6.62 -1.22
C TRP A 184 5.84 7.12 -0.31
N VAL A 185 5.62 8.44 -0.22
CA VAL A 185 4.48 9.03 0.50
C VAL A 185 3.14 8.58 -0.11
N LEU A 186 3.01 8.55 -1.43
CA LEU A 186 1.78 8.09 -2.10
C LEU A 186 1.55 6.59 -1.92
N ILE A 187 2.62 5.79 -1.96
CA ILE A 187 2.57 4.34 -1.69
C ILE A 187 2.13 4.07 -0.24
N ALA A 188 2.77 4.72 0.73
CA ALA A 188 2.42 4.58 2.15
C ALA A 188 0.99 5.05 2.43
N ARG A 189 0.55 6.14 1.79
CA ARG A 189 -0.85 6.60 1.86
C ARG A 189 -1.82 5.54 1.33
N PHE A 190 -1.55 4.99 0.15
CA PHE A 190 -2.38 3.94 -0.44
C PHE A 190 -2.50 2.75 0.51
N CYS A 191 -1.39 2.24 1.04
CA CYS A 191 -1.41 1.12 1.99
C CYS A 191 -2.18 1.47 3.28
N ALA A 192 -2.02 2.67 3.83
CA ALA A 192 -2.78 3.11 5.00
C ALA A 192 -4.29 3.18 4.73
N GLU A 193 -4.70 3.64 3.54
CA GLU A 193 -6.11 3.66 3.11
C GLU A 193 -6.69 2.25 2.96
N VAL A 194 -5.92 1.32 2.38
CA VAL A 194 -6.28 -0.11 2.29
C VAL A 194 -6.47 -0.69 3.69
N GLN A 195 -5.53 -0.45 4.60
CA GLN A 195 -5.63 -0.96 5.97
C GLN A 195 -6.84 -0.38 6.71
N ALA A 196 -7.12 0.91 6.52
CA ALA A 196 -8.30 1.54 7.11
C ALA A 196 -9.58 0.86 6.62
N GLU A 197 -9.67 0.57 5.32
CA GLU A 197 -10.81 -0.12 4.73
C GLU A 197 -10.95 -1.57 5.22
N ASN A 198 -9.85 -2.33 5.30
CA ASN A 198 -9.84 -3.69 5.85
C ASN A 198 -10.38 -3.72 7.29
N LEU A 199 -9.96 -2.75 8.12
CA LEU A 199 -10.46 -2.61 9.49
C LEU A 199 -11.95 -2.27 9.55
N ARG A 200 -12.48 -1.50 8.59
CA ARG A 200 -13.94 -1.23 8.51
C ARG A 200 -14.72 -2.50 8.25
N ILE A 201 -14.27 -3.31 7.29
CA ILE A 201 -14.93 -4.55 6.90
C ILE A 201 -14.92 -5.55 8.05
N LEU A 202 -13.77 -5.68 8.74
CA LEU A 202 -13.63 -6.53 9.92
C LEU A 202 -14.57 -6.15 11.07
N LYS A 203 -14.88 -4.86 11.20
CA LYS A 203 -15.74 -4.34 12.27
C LYS A 203 -17.21 -4.18 11.84
N ALA A 204 -17.54 -4.47 10.58
CA ALA A 204 -18.91 -4.41 10.10
C ALA A 204 -19.73 -5.57 10.69
N PRO A 205 -20.97 -5.34 11.15
CA PRO A 205 -21.83 -6.42 11.62
C PRO A 205 -22.10 -7.41 10.47
N ALA A 206 -22.14 -8.70 10.79
CA ALA A 206 -22.45 -9.73 9.80
C ALA A 206 -23.83 -9.46 9.19
N PRO A 207 -24.00 -9.62 7.86
CA PRO A 207 -25.29 -9.45 7.22
C PRO A 207 -26.29 -10.47 7.80
N GLY A 208 -27.26 -9.97 8.57
CA GLY A 208 -28.28 -10.80 9.24
C GLY A 208 -28.36 -10.63 10.76
N THR A 209 -27.45 -9.89 11.39
CA THR A 209 -27.57 -9.54 12.82
C THR A 209 -28.22 -8.17 12.95
N THR A 210 -29.55 -8.11 12.86
CA THR A 210 -30.30 -6.98 13.40
C THR A 210 -30.32 -7.09 14.92
N ALA A 211 -29.97 -6.01 15.60
CA ALA A 211 -30.08 -5.85 17.04
C ALA A 211 -31.53 -6.04 17.54
#